data_AF-A0A2P9EYQ4-F1
#
_entry.id   AF-A0A2P9EYQ4-F1
#
_cell.length_a   1.000
_cell.length_b   1.000
_cell.length_c   1.000
_cell.angle_alpha   90.00
_cell.angle_beta   90.00
_cell.angle_gamma   90.00
#
_symmetry.space_group_name_H-M   'P 1'
#
loop_
_entity.id
_entity.type
_entity.pdbx_description
1 polymer ?
#
loop_
_entity_poly.entity_id
_entity_poly.type
_entity_poly.pdbx_seq_one_letter_code
_entity_poly.pdbx_strand_id
1 'polypeptide(L)' 'MRTGGRTGLLTGNGDTATGDAPSERGLTADVGRTPTLHQKIDSAVRADREVARGAGAGRLR' A
#
# COMPACT_ATOMS: atom_id res chain seq x y z
N MET A 1 -44.05 -25.85 21.67
CA MET A 1 -43.91 -24.55 22.37
C MET A 1 -42.94 -24.77 23.53
N ARG A 2 -41.79 -24.11 23.73
CA ARG A 2 -41.26 -22.80 23.32
C ARG A 2 -39.76 -22.91 22.96
N THR A 3 -39.33 -22.00 22.10
CA THR A 3 -38.02 -21.75 21.48
C THR A 3 -37.06 -20.92 22.36
N GLY A 4 -35.74 -21.06 22.09
CA GLY A 4 -34.69 -20.06 22.40
C GLY A 4 -33.86 -20.34 23.67
N GLY A 5 -32.54 -20.15 23.73
CA GLY A 5 -31.63 -19.49 22.80
C GLY A 5 -30.16 -19.88 23.03
N ARG A 6 -29.38 -19.87 21.94
CA ARG A 6 -27.93 -19.97 21.91
C ARG A 6 -27.32 -18.57 22.10
N THR A 7 -26.50 -18.38 23.11
CA THR A 7 -25.64 -17.20 23.36
C THR A 7 -24.53 -17.64 24.32
N GLY A 8 -23.24 -17.47 24.08
CA GLY A 8 -22.51 -16.91 22.96
C GLY A 8 -21.12 -17.56 22.88
N LEU A 9 -20.65 -17.71 21.64
CA LEU A 9 -19.30 -18.12 21.29
C LEU A 9 -18.30 -17.08 21.85
N LEU A 10 -17.43 -17.48 22.78
CA LEU A 10 -16.26 -16.67 23.13
C LEU A 10 -15.29 -16.71 21.95
N THR A 11 -15.35 -15.71 21.08
CA THR A 11 -14.29 -15.46 20.11
C THR A 11 -13.14 -14.80 20.88
N GLY A 12 -12.08 -15.56 21.12
CA GLY A 12 -10.83 -15.00 21.60
C GLY A 12 -10.30 -14.01 20.56
N ASN A 13 -10.27 -12.74 20.89
CA ASN A 13 -9.59 -11.73 20.09
C ASN A 13 -8.11 -11.74 20.52
N GLY A 14 -7.37 -12.71 19.99
CA GLY A 14 -5.92 -12.55 19.86
C GLY A 14 -5.65 -11.37 18.92
N ASP A 15 -4.55 -10.67 19.20
CA ASP A 15 -3.81 -9.72 18.34
C ASP A 15 -3.58 -8.36 19.02
N THR A 16 -2.94 -8.38 20.19
CA THR A 16 -2.08 -7.26 20.59
C THR A 16 -0.89 -7.22 19.64
N ALA A 17 -1.01 -6.49 18.53
CA ALA A 17 0.08 -6.26 17.59
C ALA A 17 1.23 -5.53 18.30
N THR A 18 2.30 -6.28 18.53
CA THR A 18 3.61 -5.78 18.93
C THR A 18 4.39 -5.50 17.64
N GLY A 19 4.63 -4.23 17.30
CA GLY A 19 5.60 -3.81 16.28
C GLY A 19 5.02 -3.46 14.90
N ASP A 20 4.71 -2.18 14.68
CA ASP A 20 4.19 -1.64 13.40
C ASP A 20 5.28 -1.44 12.34
N ALA A 21 5.99 -2.49 11.95
CA ALA A 21 6.57 -2.53 10.61
C ALA A 21 5.52 -3.14 9.68
N PRO A 22 5.08 -2.44 8.61
CA PRO A 22 4.00 -2.93 7.78
C PRO A 22 4.40 -4.25 7.12
N SER A 23 3.74 -5.34 7.54
CA SER A 23 3.83 -6.61 6.82
C SER A 23 3.11 -6.47 5.47
N GLU A 24 3.62 -7.13 4.43
CA GLU A 24 2.97 -7.18 3.11
C GLU A 24 1.49 -7.63 3.19
N ARG A 25 1.15 -8.42 4.22
CA ARG A 25 -0.19 -8.95 4.49
C ARG A 25 -1.26 -7.89 4.75
N GLY A 26 -0.88 -6.62 4.96
CA GLY A 26 -1.77 -5.49 5.21
C GLY A 26 -1.80 -4.42 4.10
N LEU A 27 -1.16 -4.63 2.96
CA LEU A 27 -1.10 -3.61 1.89
C LEU A 27 -2.41 -3.57 1.08
N THR A 28 -2.97 -2.38 0.91
CA THR A 28 -4.13 -2.11 0.03
C THR A 28 -3.69 -1.30 -1.19
N ALA A 29 -4.43 -1.44 -2.29
CA ALA A 29 -4.17 -0.63 -3.50
C ALA A 29 -4.53 0.85 -3.32
N ASP A 30 -5.52 1.15 -2.49
CA ASP A 30 -5.89 2.52 -2.13
C ASP A 30 -4.96 3.06 -1.04
N VAL A 31 -4.52 4.31 -1.22
CA VAL A 31 -3.64 5.06 -0.32
C VAL A 31 -4.27 6.38 0.17
N GLY A 32 -5.55 6.63 -0.15
CA GLY A 32 -6.32 7.75 0.38
C GLY A 32 -6.02 9.12 -0.21
N ARG A 33 -5.15 9.22 -1.24
CA ARG A 33 -4.87 10.47 -1.95
C ARG A 33 -4.41 10.26 -3.39
N THR A 34 -4.94 11.06 -4.31
CA THR A 34 -4.41 11.19 -5.67
C THR A 34 -3.46 12.39 -5.75
N PRO A 35 -2.20 12.22 -6.21
CA PRO A 35 -1.29 13.33 -6.48
C PRO A 35 -1.82 14.23 -7.60
N THR A 36 -1.80 15.55 -7.40
CA THR A 36 -2.32 16.53 -8.38
C THR A 36 -1.23 17.37 -9.05
N LEU A 37 -0.03 17.42 -8.48
CA LEU A 37 1.10 18.18 -9.02
C LEU A 37 2.12 17.21 -9.60
N HIS A 38 2.08 17.05 -10.92
CA HIS A 38 3.08 16.31 -11.68
C HIS A 38 3.11 16.80 -13.12
N GLN A 39 4.26 16.73 -13.76
CA GLN A 39 4.35 16.86 -15.21
C GLN A 39 3.95 15.53 -15.87
N LYS A 40 4.19 15.39 -17.17
CA LYS A 40 3.93 14.14 -17.88
C LYS A 40 4.60 12.94 -17.19
N ILE A 41 3.82 11.87 -16.97
CA ILE A 41 4.31 10.59 -16.48
C ILE A 41 4.69 9.74 -17.69
N ASP A 42 5.94 9.30 -17.75
CA ASP A 42 6.42 8.43 -18.81
C ASP A 42 6.00 6.97 -18.59
N SER A 43 5.95 6.19 -19.67
CA SER A 43 5.74 4.74 -19.57
C SER A 43 6.94 4.05 -18.92
N ALA A 44 6.72 2.88 -18.31
CA ALA A 44 7.78 2.13 -17.65
C ALA A 44 8.99 1.85 -18.56
N VAL A 45 8.75 1.44 -19.81
CA VAL A 45 9.82 1.15 -20.80
C VAL A 45 10.63 2.40 -21.14
N ARG A 46 9.97 3.57 -21.20
CA ARG A 46 10.65 4.83 -21.47
C ARG A 46 11.44 5.28 -20.25
N ALA A 47 10.84 5.24 -19.07
CA ALA A 47 11.48 5.62 -17.82
C ALA A 47 12.77 4.83 -17.57
N ASP A 48 12.77 3.51 -17.80
CA ASP A 48 13.94 2.65 -17.69
C ASP A 48 15.15 3.18 -18.49
N ARG A 49 14.93 3.56 -19.76
CA ARG A 49 15.99 4.04 -20.65
C ARG A 49 16.38 5.49 -20.38
N GLU A 50 15.40 6.36 -20.13
CA GLU A 50 15.61 7.79 -19.98
C GLU A 50 16.30 8.12 -18.65
N VAL A 51 15.93 7.45 -17.55
CA VAL A 51 16.57 7.66 -16.25
C VAL A 51 18.06 7.28 -16.31
N ALA A 52 18.40 6.14 -16.92
CA ALA A 52 19.79 5.72 -17.09
C ALA A 52 20.62 6.72 -17.92
N ARG A 53 20.00 7.45 -18.84
CA ARG A 53 20.67 8.49 -19.65
C ARG A 53 20.65 9.88 -19.02
N GLY A 54 19.66 10.21 -18.21
CA GLY A 54 19.42 11.57 -17.75
C GLY A 54 19.78 11.83 -16.29
N ALA A 55 19.71 10.82 -15.44
CA ALA A 55 19.89 10.99 -14.00
C ALA A 55 21.38 11.05 -13.60
N GLY A 56 21.68 11.85 -12.57
CA GLY A 56 23.01 12.00 -11.99
C GLY A 56 23.67 13.35 -12.26
N ALA A 57 24.78 13.61 -11.56
CA ALA A 57 25.56 14.83 -11.72
C ALA A 57 26.21 14.91 -13.12
N GLY A 58 26.36 16.13 -13.64
CA GLY A 58 27.04 16.37 -14.93
C GLY A 58 26.25 15.94 -16.17
N ARG A 59 24.95 15.63 -16.05
CA ARG A 59 24.09 15.22 -17.19
C ARG A 59 23.33 16.37 -17.85
N LEU A 60 23.31 17.53 -17.20
CA LEU A 60 22.71 18.76 -17.74
C LEU A 60 23.71 19.48 -18.65
N ARG A 61 23.20 20.12 -19.71
CA ARG A 61 23.97 20.86 -20.72
C ARG A 61 23.49 22.29 -20.76
#